data_AF-A0A2R5FKT3-F1
#
_entry.id   AF-A0A2R5FKT3-F1
#
_cell.length_a   1.000
_cell.length_b   1.000
_cell.length_c   1.000
_cell.angle_alpha   90.00
_cell.angle_beta   90.00
_cell.angle_gamma   90.00
#
_symmetry.space_group_name_H-M   'P 1'
#
loop_
_entity.id
_entity.type
_entity.pdbx_description
1 polymer ?
#
loop_
_entity_poly.entity_id
_entity_poly.type
_entity_poly.pdbx_seq_one_letter_code
_entity_poly.pdbx_strand_id
1 'polypeptide(L)' 'MVILSSNLSLTEFLQLPETKPANEYIDAKIYQKPMPQGKHSRIQTRLSTEINQVSEPEQKALALTELRCTFEPYSRLG' A
#
# COMPACT_ATOMS: atom_id res chain seq x y z
N MET A 1 3.22 7.73 10.48
CA MET A 1 3.84 6.39 10.46
C MET A 1 4.76 6.28 11.66
N VAL A 2 4.90 5.07 12.21
CA VAL A 2 5.87 4.77 13.28
C VAL A 2 6.98 3.90 12.67
N ILE A 3 8.25 4.21 12.94
CA ILE A 3 9.40 3.43 12.48
C ILE A 3 9.54 2.20 13.39
N LEU A 4 9.53 1.00 12.81
CA LEU A 4 9.61 -0.25 13.58
C LEU A 4 11.01 -0.90 13.55
N SER A 5 11.77 -0.72 12.46
CA SER A 5 13.10 -1.31 12.31
C SER A 5 13.93 -0.59 11.22
N SER A 6 15.23 -0.81 11.25
CA SER A 6 16.19 -0.33 10.24
C SER A 6 17.09 -1.47 9.77
N ASN A 7 17.42 -1.50 8.46
CA ASN A 7 18.32 -2.48 7.81
C ASN A 7 17.74 -3.89 7.61
N LEU A 8 16.47 -4.01 7.24
CA LEU A 8 15.88 -5.26 6.74
C LEU A 8 15.92 -5.26 5.20
N SER A 9 16.22 -6.39 4.56
CA SER A 9 16.07 -6.50 3.09
C SER A 9 14.59 -6.59 2.69
N LEU A 10 14.29 -6.28 1.42
CA LEU A 10 12.94 -6.43 0.87
C LEU A 10 12.48 -7.90 0.93
N THR A 11 13.38 -8.85 0.65
CA THR A 11 13.07 -10.28 0.70
C THR A 11 12.68 -10.73 2.11
N GLU A 12 13.43 -10.30 3.12
CA GLU A 12 13.11 -10.60 4.52
C GLU A 12 11.80 -9.92 4.94
N PHE A 13 11.55 -8.69 4.51
CA PHE A 13 10.29 -8.00 4.77
C PHE A 13 9.08 -8.76 4.22
N LEU A 14 9.16 -9.28 2.99
CA LEU A 14 8.07 -10.02 2.34
C LEU A 14 7.76 -11.37 3.01
N GLN A 15 8.67 -11.91 3.82
CA GLN A 15 8.44 -13.14 4.60
C GLN A 15 7.77 -12.86 5.96
N LEU A 16 7.67 -11.59 6.38
CA LEU A 16 6.98 -11.24 7.62
C LEU A 16 5.46 -11.44 7.47
N PRO A 17 4.76 -11.82 8.56
CA PRO A 17 3.31 -11.94 8.52
C PRO A 17 2.64 -10.59 8.25
N GLU A 18 1.51 -10.62 7.56
CA GLU A 18 0.65 -9.45 7.37
C GLU A 18 0.17 -8.89 8.72
N THR A 19 0.05 -7.57 8.79
CA THR A 19 -0.30 -6.83 10.03
C THR A 19 -1.54 -5.97 9.82
N LYS A 20 -2.18 -5.57 10.93
CA LYS A 20 -3.31 -4.62 10.93
C LYS A 20 -3.06 -3.52 11.96
N PRO A 21 -2.84 -2.26 11.54
CA PRO A 21 -2.69 -1.78 10.16
C PRO A 21 -1.46 -2.36 9.47
N ALA A 22 -1.46 -2.36 8.15
CA ALA A 22 -0.38 -2.91 7.35
C ALA A 22 0.94 -2.18 7.60
N ASN A 23 2.03 -2.94 7.48
CA ASN A 23 3.39 -2.42 7.42
C ASN A 23 3.79 -2.14 5.96
N GLU A 24 4.43 -1.00 5.75
CA GLU A 24 5.00 -0.55 4.48
C GLU A 24 6.53 -0.58 4.57
N TYR A 25 7.18 -0.93 3.46
CA TYR A 25 8.63 -0.97 3.34
C TYR A 25 9.08 0.14 2.40
N ILE A 26 9.80 1.12 2.96
CA ILE A 26 10.25 2.32 2.23
C ILE A 26 11.70 2.56 2.65
N ASP A 27 12.62 2.68 1.69
CA ASP A 27 14.04 2.96 1.92
C ASP A 27 14.70 2.07 3.00
N ALA A 28 14.52 0.75 2.90
CA ALA A 28 15.07 -0.25 3.83
C ALA A 28 14.59 -0.11 5.28
N LYS A 29 13.44 0.53 5.49
CA LYS A 29 12.80 0.72 6.79
C LYS A 29 11.35 0.24 6.74
N ILE A 30 10.89 -0.29 7.87
CA ILE A 30 9.50 -0.67 8.06
C ILE A 30 8.76 0.47 8.75
N TYR A 31 7.63 0.84 8.17
CA TYR A 31 6.69 1.82 8.68
C TYR A 31 5.33 1.17 8.91
N GLN A 32 4.74 1.35 10.09
CA GLN A 32 3.34 0.96 10.28
C GLN A 32 2.40 2.09 9.85
N LYS A 33 1.37 1.74 9.06
CA LYS A 33 0.28 2.66 8.73
C LYS A 33 -0.44 3.08 10.03
N PRO A 34 -0.94 4.32 10.12
CA PRO A 34 -1.81 4.70 11.22
C PRO A 34 -3.10 3.89 11.17
N MET A 35 -3.70 3.64 12.34
CA MET A 35 -5.05 3.11 12.41
C MET A 35 -6.01 4.00 11.60
N PRO A 36 -6.79 3.45 10.66
CA PRO A 36 -7.73 4.25 9.88
C PRO A 36 -8.81 4.82 10.79
N GLN A 37 -9.16 6.09 10.56
CA GLN A 37 -10.25 6.77 11.26
C GLN A 37 -11.47 6.89 10.33
N GLY A 38 -12.67 7.01 10.90
CA GLY A 38 -13.92 7.03 10.12
C GLY A 38 -13.97 8.07 8.98
N LYS A 39 -13.36 9.26 9.18
CA LYS A 39 -13.23 10.27 8.12
C LYS A 39 -12.39 9.78 6.94
N HIS A 40 -11.24 9.15 7.23
CA HIS A 40 -10.38 8.55 6.21
C HIS A 40 -11.10 7.42 5.48
N SER A 41 -11.74 6.50 6.22
CA SER A 41 -12.50 5.39 5.62
C SER A 41 -13.60 5.90 4.69
N ARG A 42 -14.36 6.93 5.09
CA ARG A 42 -15.41 7.50 4.23
C ARG A 42 -14.86 8.07 2.91
N ILE A 43 -13.71 8.75 2.95
CA ILE A 43 -13.07 9.29 1.74
C ILE A 43 -12.57 8.15 0.87
N GLN A 44 -11.83 7.20 1.45
CA GLN A 44 -11.26 6.07 0.74
C GLN A 44 -12.34 5.25 0.01
N THR A 45 -13.41 4.88 0.71
CA THR A 45 -14.52 4.10 0.14
C THR A 45 -15.20 4.86 -1.00
N ARG A 46 -15.54 6.14 -0.81
CA ARG A 46 -16.20 6.90 -1.89
C ARG A 46 -15.30 7.06 -3.10
N LEU A 47 -14.04 7.43 -2.90
CA LEU A 47 -13.12 7.63 -4.00
C LEU A 47 -12.94 6.35 -4.83
N SER A 48 -12.73 5.19 -4.19
CA SER A 48 -12.61 3.93 -4.92
C SER A 48 -13.89 3.58 -5.67
N THR A 49 -15.06 3.80 -5.06
CA THR A 49 -16.36 3.54 -5.70
C THR A 49 -16.58 4.40 -6.94
N GLU A 50 -16.30 5.71 -6.86
CA GLU A 50 -16.50 6.62 -8.00
C GLU A 50 -15.55 6.29 -9.16
N ILE A 51 -14.30 5.91 -8.88
CA ILE A 51 -13.36 5.47 -9.93
C ILE A 51 -13.88 4.19 -10.60
N ASN A 52 -14.28 3.20 -9.81
CA ASN A 52 -14.76 1.93 -10.34
C ASN A 52 -16.04 2.06 -11.15
N GLN A 53 -16.95 2.94 -10.72
CA GLN A 53 -18.20 3.20 -11.45
C GLN A 53 -17.95 3.66 -12.89
N VAL A 54 -16.88 4.43 -13.14
CA VAL A 54 -16.54 4.90 -14.49
C VAL A 54 -15.60 3.95 -15.24
N SER A 55 -14.78 3.15 -14.55
CA SER A 55 -13.73 2.35 -15.18
C SER A 55 -14.06 0.88 -15.39
N GLU A 56 -14.85 0.27 -14.50
CA GLU A 56 -15.16 -1.17 -14.55
C GLU A 56 -16.07 -1.59 -15.72
N PRO A 57 -17.14 -0.84 -16.10
CA PRO A 57 -18.05 -1.28 -17.17
C PRO A 57 -17.36 -1.51 -18.52
N GLU A 58 -16.34 -0.70 -18.82
CA GLU A 58 -15.51 -0.83 -20.03
C GLU A 58 -14.22 -1.61 -19.78
N GLN A 59 -14.05 -2.22 -18.60
CA GLN A 59 -12.87 -3.00 -18.19
C GLN A 59 -11.54 -2.24 -18.34
N LYS A 60 -11.56 -0.92 -18.15
CA LYS A 60 -10.37 -0.06 -18.31
C LYS A 60 -9.45 -0.10 -17.10
N ALA A 61 -10.02 -0.15 -15.91
CA ALA A 61 -9.26 -0.14 -14.66
C ALA A 61 -10.11 -0.66 -13.49
N LEU A 62 -9.41 -1.00 -12.42
CA LEU A 62 -9.98 -1.40 -11.13
C LEU A 62 -9.23 -0.68 -10.00
N ALA A 63 -9.94 0.13 -9.23
CA ALA A 63 -9.46 0.76 -8.01
C ALA A 63 -9.58 -0.21 -6.84
N LEU A 64 -8.43 -0.60 -6.30
CA LEU A 64 -8.31 -1.49 -5.14
C LEU A 64 -7.78 -0.71 -3.93
N THR A 65 -8.47 -0.85 -2.80
CA THR A 65 -8.03 -0.25 -1.52
C THR A 65 -7.19 -1.26 -0.74
N GLU A 66 -6.14 -0.78 -0.06
CA GLU A 66 -5.28 -1.61 0.81
C GLU A 66 -4.58 -2.77 0.07
N LEU A 67 -4.35 -2.64 -1.25
CA LEU A 67 -3.56 -3.60 -2.03
C LEU A 67 -2.06 -3.39 -1.79
N ARG A 68 -1.34 -4.47 -1.48
CA ARG A 68 0.13 -4.47 -1.44
C ARG A 68 0.67 -4.42 -2.87
N CYS A 69 1.42 -3.38 -3.19
CA CYS A 69 2.17 -3.26 -4.44
C CYS A 69 3.66 -3.21 -4.12
N THR A 70 4.42 -4.16 -4.66
CA THR A 70 5.88 -4.20 -4.54
C THR A 70 6.47 -3.98 -5.93
N PHE A 71 7.35 -3.00 -6.05
CA PHE A 71 8.04 -2.68 -7.30
C PHE A 71 9.53 -2.95 -7.12
N GLU A 72 10.16 -3.49 -8.15
CA GLU A 72 11.62 -3.58 -8.17
C GLU A 72 12.24 -2.17 -8.16
N PRO A 73 13.40 -1.98 -7.52
CA PRO A 73 14.10 -0.70 -7.58
C PRO A 73 14.36 -0.36 -9.05
N TYR A 74 14.07 0.88 -9.45
CA TYR A 74 14.51 1.36 -10.75
C TYR A 74 16.04 1.29 -10.79
N SER A 75 16.59 0.29 -11.48
CA SER A 75 17.97 0.31 -11.88
C SER A 75 18.11 1.50 -12.83
N ARG A 76 18.69 2.60 -12.34
CA ARG A 76 19.33 3.56 -13.25
C ARG A 76 20.45 2.77 -13.91
N LEU A 77 20.17 2.21 -15.09
CA LEU A 77 21.20 1.91 -16.07
C LEU A 77 21.87 3.26 -16.37
N GLY A 78 22.98 3.51 -15.68
CA GLY A 78 23.95 4.55 -15.95
C GLY A 78 25.26 3.89 -16.32
#